data_AF-A0A9W7E491-F1
#
_entry.id   AF-A0A9W7E491-F1
#
_cell.length_a   1.000
_cell.length_b   1.000
_cell.length_c   1.000
_cell.angle_alpha   90.00
_cell.angle_beta   90.00
_cell.angle_gamma   90.00
#
_symmetry.space_group_name_H-M   'P 1'
#
loop_
_entity.id
_entity.type
_entity.pdbx_description
1 polymer ?
#
loop_
_entity_poly.entity_id
_entity_poly.type
_entity_poly.pdbx_seq_one_letter_code
_entity_poly.pdbx_strand_id
1 'polypeptide(L)'
;MDEFSTLYTNKLWHELTLSTLSFVRSPSNLRDGNTNFVQLYNSFVMLFDGKINQLSLAKIAMKVAESYGGEDLVSRQSLIESLLEKVRDVKQRRLRSCLSQLSSPPPIHTNPTPNPTPPTQRARLGPEASLFLDMGLCQTLILRSENLSSVKTTLSEAKQILDTLSGSNDTSCHSSYYKTANEYHKVEGPPELFYKNALMYLSYTDEKTMGEEER
;
A
#
# COMPACT_ATOMS: atom_id res chain seq x y z
N MET A 1 -1.18 3.82 -26.26
CA MET A 1 -0.17 4.72 -25.66
C MET A 1 -0.73 6.12 -25.42
N ASP A 2 -1.59 6.66 -26.30
CA ASP A 2 -2.11 8.03 -26.17
C ASP A 2 -3.01 8.27 -24.96
N GLU A 3 -3.64 7.23 -24.42
CA GLU A 3 -4.50 7.31 -23.23
C GLU A 3 -3.75 7.84 -21.99
N PHE A 4 -2.55 7.33 -21.69
CA PHE A 4 -1.75 7.83 -20.57
C PHE A 4 -1.33 9.30 -20.75
N SER A 5 -1.02 9.72 -21.98
CA SER A 5 -0.61 11.09 -22.30
C SER A 5 -1.77 12.08 -22.14
N THR A 6 -2.97 11.72 -22.60
CA THR A 6 -4.18 12.54 -22.45
C THR A 6 -4.62 12.65 -20.98
N LEU A 7 -4.61 11.55 -20.23
CA LEU A 7 -4.92 11.54 -18.79
C LEU A 7 -3.93 12.38 -17.98
N TYR A 8 -2.64 12.34 -18.33
CA TYR A 8 -1.60 13.17 -17.72
C TYR A 8 -1.83 14.66 -18.00
N THR A 9 -2.12 15.01 -19.26
CA THR A 9 -2.36 16.39 -19.68
C THR A 9 -3.61 16.98 -19.00
N ASN A 10 -4.65 16.17 -18.84
CA ASN A 10 -5.91 16.55 -18.19
C ASN A 10 -5.83 16.53 -16.65
N LYS A 11 -4.68 16.16 -16.05
CA LYS A 11 -4.48 16.07 -14.59
C LYS A 11 -5.49 15.15 -13.89
N LEU A 12 -5.99 14.12 -14.58
CA LEU A 12 -6.95 13.14 -14.07
C LEU A 12 -6.22 12.03 -13.30
N TRP A 13 -5.64 12.39 -12.14
CA TRP A 13 -4.75 11.50 -11.39
C TRP A 13 -5.41 10.19 -10.93
N HIS A 14 -6.70 10.22 -10.60
CA HIS A 14 -7.41 9.01 -10.15
C HIS A 14 -7.57 8.00 -11.29
N GLU A 15 -8.03 8.47 -12.45
CA GLU A 15 -8.24 7.65 -13.64
C GLU A 15 -6.91 7.14 -14.20
N LEU A 16 -5.88 7.99 -14.19
CA LEU A 16 -4.51 7.59 -14.51
C LEU A 16 -4.02 6.45 -13.61
N THR A 17 -4.30 6.53 -12.32
CA THR A 17 -3.88 5.50 -11.35
C THR A 17 -4.62 4.18 -11.60
N LEU A 18 -5.92 4.23 -11.91
CA LEU A 18 -6.71 3.04 -12.23
C LEU A 18 -6.26 2.39 -13.55
N SER A 19 -5.99 3.19 -14.58
CA SER A 19 -5.46 2.73 -15.86
C SER A 19 -4.04 2.13 -15.70
N THR A 20 -3.20 2.75 -14.86
CA THR A 20 -1.89 2.16 -14.50
C THR A 20 -2.06 0.85 -13.75
N LEU A 21 -3.00 0.77 -12.81
CA LEU A 21 -3.25 -0.43 -12.02
C LEU A 21 -3.83 -1.57 -12.87
N SER A 22 -4.73 -1.28 -13.82
CA SER A 22 -5.25 -2.28 -14.76
C SER A 22 -4.15 -2.76 -15.73
N PHE A 23 -3.28 -1.86 -16.17
CA PHE A 23 -2.13 -2.18 -17.00
C PHE A 23 -1.14 -3.12 -16.28
N VAL A 24 -0.77 -2.78 -15.04
CA VAL A 24 0.15 -3.58 -14.21
C VAL A 24 -0.49 -4.88 -13.72
N ARG A 25 -1.83 -4.95 -13.58
CA ARG A 25 -2.56 -6.18 -13.24
C ARG A 25 -2.59 -7.18 -14.38
N SER A 26 -2.47 -6.73 -15.64
CA SER A 26 -2.62 -7.59 -16.82
C SER A 26 -1.37 -8.46 -17.04
N PRO A 27 -1.44 -9.79 -16.80
CA PRO A 27 -0.28 -10.70 -16.93
C PRO A 27 0.17 -10.89 -18.38
N SER A 28 -0.62 -10.45 -19.37
CA SER A 28 -0.28 -10.52 -20.79
C SER A 28 0.86 -9.59 -21.20
N ASN A 29 1.12 -8.54 -20.41
CA ASN A 29 2.26 -7.63 -20.59
C ASN A 29 3.54 -8.16 -19.90
N LEU A 30 3.46 -9.31 -19.23
CA LEU A 30 4.58 -10.00 -18.57
C LEU A 30 5.46 -10.77 -19.57
N ARG A 31 5.44 -10.35 -20.83
CA ARG A 31 6.21 -10.92 -21.93
C ARG A 31 7.29 -9.92 -22.28
N ASP A 32 8.52 -10.29 -21.93
CA ASP A 32 9.80 -9.63 -22.20
C ASP A 32 10.29 -8.61 -21.16
N GLY A 33 11.22 -9.08 -20.33
CA GLY A 33 12.21 -8.26 -19.64
C GLY A 33 11.76 -7.67 -18.30
N ASN A 34 12.33 -8.22 -17.22
CA ASN A 34 12.25 -7.80 -15.81
C ASN A 34 12.47 -6.28 -15.55
N THR A 35 12.90 -5.52 -16.57
CA THR A 35 13.30 -4.12 -16.48
C THR A 35 12.19 -3.13 -16.85
N ASN A 36 11.20 -3.52 -17.65
CA ASN A 36 10.23 -2.57 -18.21
C ASN A 36 9.28 -2.00 -17.14
N PHE A 37 8.80 -2.83 -16.19
CA PHE A 37 7.91 -2.38 -15.12
C PHE A 37 8.62 -1.55 -14.05
N VAL A 38 9.88 -1.90 -13.76
CA VAL A 38 10.72 -1.17 -12.80
C VAL A 38 11.07 0.22 -13.35
N GLN A 39 11.41 0.28 -14.64
CA GLN A 39 11.63 1.56 -15.33
C GLN A 39 10.34 2.36 -15.42
N LEU A 40 9.19 1.74 -15.72
CA LEU A 40 7.89 2.42 -15.67
C LEU A 40 7.63 2.99 -14.27
N TYR A 41 7.88 2.23 -13.21
CA TYR A 41 7.72 2.72 -11.85
C TYR A 41 8.61 3.94 -11.57
N ASN A 42 9.90 3.84 -11.91
CA ASN A 42 10.88 4.89 -11.63
C ASN A 42 10.72 6.13 -12.51
N SER A 43 10.34 5.97 -13.78
CA SER A 43 10.23 7.07 -14.74
C SER A 43 8.83 7.65 -14.83
N PHE A 44 7.79 6.87 -14.54
CA PHE A 44 6.40 7.32 -14.69
C PHE A 44 5.71 7.45 -13.33
N VAL A 45 5.70 6.41 -12.50
CA VAL A 45 4.96 6.42 -11.23
C VAL A 45 5.57 7.41 -10.22
N MET A 46 6.89 7.61 -10.24
CA MET A 46 7.55 8.64 -9.43
C MET A 46 7.23 10.08 -9.87
N LEU A 47 6.74 10.33 -11.09
CA LEU A 47 6.43 11.69 -11.55
C LEU A 47 5.17 12.27 -10.90
N PHE A 48 4.27 11.42 -10.43
CA PHE A 48 2.99 11.84 -9.87
C PHE A 48 2.72 11.26 -8.48
N ASP A 49 3.75 10.75 -7.81
CA ASP A 49 3.68 10.15 -6.47
C ASP A 49 3.01 11.09 -5.44
N GLY A 50 3.34 12.38 -5.46
CA GLY A 50 2.81 13.39 -4.56
C GLY A 50 1.39 13.86 -4.90
N LYS A 51 0.82 13.42 -6.02
CA LYS A 51 -0.53 13.80 -6.48
C LYS A 51 -1.57 12.69 -6.28
N ILE A 52 -1.15 11.46 -6.02
CA ILE A 52 -2.03 10.30 -5.87
C ILE A 52 -2.16 9.85 -4.41
N ASN A 53 -3.13 8.96 -4.16
CA ASN A 53 -3.29 8.33 -2.86
C ASN A 53 -2.12 7.37 -2.59
N GLN A 54 -1.55 7.45 -1.39
CA GLN A 54 -0.45 6.60 -0.94
C GLN A 54 -0.80 5.11 -0.96
N LEU A 55 -2.07 4.76 -0.67
CA LEU A 55 -2.53 3.37 -0.74
C LEU A 55 -2.51 2.84 -2.18
N SER A 56 -2.89 3.68 -3.15
CA SER A 56 -2.85 3.29 -4.56
C SER A 56 -1.40 3.14 -5.04
N LEU A 57 -0.50 4.00 -4.58
CA LEU A 57 0.94 3.87 -4.84
C LEU A 57 1.49 2.56 -4.25
N ALA A 58 1.11 2.23 -3.01
CA ALA A 58 1.49 0.97 -2.37
C ALA A 58 0.96 -0.25 -3.14
N LYS A 59 -0.29 -0.22 -3.62
CA LYS A 59 -0.87 -1.28 -4.47
C LYS A 59 -0.11 -1.47 -5.78
N ILE A 60 0.25 -0.38 -6.45
CA ILE A 60 1.06 -0.44 -7.68
C ILE A 60 2.44 -1.02 -7.38
N ALA A 61 3.12 -0.51 -6.35
CA ALA A 61 4.44 -0.98 -5.97
C ALA A 61 4.45 -2.46 -5.57
N MET A 62 3.40 -2.94 -4.89
CA MET A 62 3.24 -4.37 -4.59
C MET A 62 3.10 -5.21 -5.84
N LYS A 63 2.32 -4.75 -6.83
CA LYS A 63 2.20 -5.51 -8.08
C LYS A 63 3.48 -5.48 -8.93
N VAL A 64 4.22 -4.37 -8.89
CA VAL A 64 5.58 -4.29 -9.46
C VAL A 64 6.55 -5.19 -8.68
N ALA A 65 6.43 -5.26 -7.36
CA ALA A 65 7.22 -6.14 -6.50
C ALA A 65 6.99 -7.62 -6.87
N GLU A 66 5.75 -8.02 -7.16
CA GLU A 66 5.41 -9.37 -7.66
C GLU A 66 5.97 -9.65 -9.06
N SER A 67 6.29 -8.62 -9.86
CA SER A 67 6.89 -8.82 -11.18
C SER A 67 8.36 -9.23 -11.11
N TYR A 68 9.05 -8.97 -9.98
CA TYR A 68 10.35 -9.56 -9.71
C TYR A 68 10.14 -11.06 -9.47
N GLY A 69 10.62 -11.88 -10.41
CA GLY A 69 10.66 -13.33 -10.24
C GLY A 69 11.43 -13.75 -8.98
N GLY A 70 11.30 -15.02 -8.58
CA GLY A 70 11.82 -15.56 -7.31
C GLY A 70 13.33 -15.40 -7.08
N GLU A 71 14.12 -14.98 -8.08
CA GLU A 71 15.57 -14.79 -7.97
C GLU A 71 15.97 -13.39 -7.42
N ASP A 72 15.13 -12.36 -7.56
CA ASP A 72 15.45 -10.96 -7.19
C ASP A 72 14.70 -10.47 -5.92
N LEU A 73 14.58 -11.33 -4.90
CA LEU A 73 13.89 -10.98 -3.64
C LEU A 73 14.54 -9.81 -2.88
N VAL A 74 15.84 -9.57 -3.09
CA VAL A 74 16.58 -8.46 -2.48
C VAL A 74 16.16 -7.11 -3.07
N SER A 75 16.05 -7.02 -4.40
CA SER A 75 15.56 -5.81 -5.08
C SER A 75 14.10 -5.54 -4.77
N ARG A 76 13.29 -6.60 -4.62
CA ARG A 76 11.91 -6.51 -4.14
C ARG A 76 11.83 -5.85 -2.77
N GLN A 77 12.63 -6.32 -1.81
CA GLN A 77 12.67 -5.78 -0.46
C GLN A 77 13.11 -4.31 -0.45
N SER A 78 14.22 -3.99 -1.12
CA SER A 78 14.78 -2.63 -1.10
C SER A 78 13.84 -1.59 -1.73
N LEU A 79 13.10 -1.97 -2.78
CA LEU A 79 12.07 -1.11 -3.38
C LEU A 79 10.94 -0.81 -2.40
N ILE A 80 10.45 -1.83 -1.69
CA ILE A 80 9.35 -1.67 -0.73
C ILE A 80 9.83 -0.85 0.47
N GLU A 81 11.05 -1.08 0.98
CA GLU A 81 11.65 -0.29 2.06
C GLU A 81 11.84 1.18 1.66
N SER A 82 12.36 1.45 0.46
CA SER A 82 12.49 2.81 -0.06
C SER A 82 11.14 3.51 -0.15
N LEU A 83 10.10 2.79 -0.58
CA LEU A 83 8.76 3.34 -0.65
C LEU A 83 8.17 3.61 0.73
N LEU A 84 8.40 2.70 1.68
CA LEU A 84 7.97 2.83 3.06
C LEU A 84 8.62 4.05 3.74
N GLU A 85 9.92 4.29 3.49
CA GLU A 85 10.59 5.50 3.96
C GLU A 85 9.98 6.75 3.33
N LYS A 86 9.71 6.75 2.02
CA LYS A 86 9.02 7.87 1.34
C LYS A 86 7.64 8.14 1.94
N VAL A 87 6.86 7.10 2.27
CA VAL A 87 5.55 7.21 2.93
C VAL A 87 5.70 7.87 4.31
N ARG A 88 6.69 7.41 5.09
CA ARG A 88 6.99 7.96 6.42
C ARG A 88 7.46 9.41 6.34
N ASP A 89 8.29 9.76 5.36
CA ASP A 89 8.79 11.12 5.12
C ASP A 89 7.66 12.10 4.75
N VAL A 90 6.72 11.67 3.88
CA VAL A 90 5.53 12.48 3.54
C VAL A 90 4.67 12.71 4.80
N LYS A 91 4.57 11.72 5.69
CA LYS A 91 3.88 11.86 6.99
C LYS A 91 4.56 12.87 7.89
N GLN A 92 5.86 12.76 8.07
CA GLN A 92 6.61 13.66 8.93
C GLN A 92 6.62 15.10 8.41
N ARG A 93 6.74 15.32 7.10
CA ARG A 93 6.66 16.66 6.50
C ARG A 93 5.31 17.33 6.75
N ARG A 94 4.19 16.59 6.62
CA ARG A 94 2.85 17.13 6.90
C ARG A 94 2.65 17.41 8.39
N LEU A 95 3.09 16.51 9.27
CA LEU A 95 3.05 16.73 10.72
C LEU A 95 3.87 17.95 11.12
N ARG A 96 5.08 18.13 10.58
CA ARG A 96 5.90 19.34 10.80
C ARG A 96 5.20 20.61 10.33
N SER A 97 4.55 20.58 9.15
CA SER A 97 3.77 21.71 8.63
C SER A 97 2.58 22.07 9.54
N CYS A 98 1.94 21.09 10.19
CA CYS A 98 0.86 21.34 11.15
C CYS A 98 1.39 21.79 12.52
N LEU A 99 2.49 21.22 13.00
CA LEU A 99 3.13 21.60 14.26
C LEU A 99 3.69 23.03 14.21
N SER A 100 4.18 23.48 13.05
CA SER A 100 4.56 24.88 12.84
C SER A 100 3.38 25.84 12.95
N GLN A 101 2.15 25.41 12.63
CA GLN A 101 0.93 26.21 12.74
C GLN A 101 0.40 26.28 14.19
N LEU A 102 0.74 25.31 15.04
CA LEU A 102 0.30 25.24 16.44
C LEU A 102 1.22 26.00 17.42
N SER A 103 2.41 26.39 16.95
CA SER A 103 3.42 27.13 17.72
C SER A 103 3.25 28.66 17.67
N SER A 104 2.25 29.19 16.95
CA SER A 104 1.97 30.63 16.94
C SER A 104 0.89 30.96 18.00
N PRO A 105 1.11 31.92 18.92
CA PRO A 105 0.10 32.31 19.91
C PRO A 105 -1.14 32.89 19.22
N PRO A 106 -2.36 32.68 19.77
CA PRO A 106 -3.60 33.09 19.11
C PRO A 106 -3.72 34.61 19.05
N PRO A 107 -4.04 35.22 17.89
CA PRO A 107 -4.43 36.63 17.84
C PRO A 107 -5.82 36.80 18.46
N ILE A 108 -5.91 37.66 19.46
CA ILE A 108 -7.15 38.08 20.10
C ILE A 108 -7.88 39.03 19.13
N HIS A 109 -8.80 38.52 18.31
CA HIS A 109 -10.03 39.26 17.98
C HIS A 109 -11.13 38.36 17.43
N THR A 110 -12.33 38.69 17.86
CA THR A 110 -13.61 38.01 17.73
C THR A 110 -14.16 37.95 16.30
N ASN A 111 -14.74 36.80 15.92
CA ASN A 111 -16.08 36.70 15.30
C ASN A 111 -16.53 35.24 15.10
N PRO A 112 -17.84 34.94 15.22
CA PRO A 112 -18.38 33.60 15.00
C PRO A 112 -18.45 33.28 13.51
N THR A 113 -18.06 32.04 13.20
CA THR A 113 -18.00 31.37 11.91
C THR A 113 -19.23 31.57 11.03
N PRO A 114 -19.04 31.58 9.70
CA PRO A 114 -19.78 30.65 8.86
C PRO A 114 -18.78 29.65 8.27
N ASN A 115 -18.90 28.41 8.74
CA ASN A 115 -18.36 27.17 8.18
C ASN A 115 -17.05 27.26 7.38
N PRO A 116 -15.92 26.72 7.90
CA PRO A 116 -14.95 26.14 7.00
C PRO A 116 -15.61 24.92 6.35
N THR A 117 -15.96 25.02 5.08
CA THR A 117 -16.08 23.84 4.21
C THR A 117 -14.91 22.91 4.55
N PRO A 118 -15.15 21.65 4.96
CA PRO A 118 -14.07 20.74 5.25
C PRO A 118 -13.17 20.71 4.02
N PRO A 119 -11.84 20.87 4.16
CA PRO A 119 -10.95 20.71 3.03
C PRO A 119 -11.27 19.34 2.45
N THR A 120 -11.64 19.32 1.16
CA THR A 120 -11.99 18.12 0.41
C THR A 120 -10.82 17.13 0.46
N GLN A 121 -10.83 16.30 1.50
CA GLN A 121 -10.86 14.85 1.42
C GLN A 121 -9.88 14.25 0.39
N ARG A 122 -8.57 14.33 0.64
CA ARG A 122 -7.54 13.44 0.05
C ARG A 122 -6.18 13.56 0.76
N ALA A 123 -6.23 13.63 2.08
CA ALA A 123 -5.05 13.54 2.95
C ALA A 123 -5.27 12.51 4.05
N ARG A 124 -5.98 11.41 3.75
CA ARG A 124 -5.89 10.20 4.57
C ARG A 124 -4.54 9.58 4.28
N LEU A 125 -3.54 10.10 4.96
CA LEU A 125 -2.25 9.46 5.06
C LEU A 125 -2.44 8.25 5.96
N GLY A 126 -3.04 7.23 5.36
CA GLY A 126 -3.61 6.11 6.07
C GLY A 126 -2.48 5.29 6.69
N PRO A 127 -2.50 5.00 8.00
CA PRO A 127 -1.79 3.83 8.52
C PRO A 127 -2.05 2.55 7.68
N GLU A 128 -3.16 2.52 6.93
CA GLU A 128 -3.47 1.56 5.86
C GLU A 128 -2.35 1.37 4.82
N ALA A 129 -1.71 2.44 4.35
CA ALA A 129 -0.69 2.32 3.30
C ALA A 129 0.64 1.78 3.85
N SER A 130 1.03 2.18 5.06
CA SER A 130 2.19 1.57 5.73
C SER A 130 1.93 0.10 6.04
N LEU A 131 0.73 -0.22 6.58
CA LEU A 131 0.31 -1.59 6.84
C LEU A 131 0.40 -2.45 5.58
N PHE A 132 -0.11 -1.97 4.45
CA PHE A 132 -0.09 -2.71 3.19
C PHE A 132 1.34 -3.00 2.69
N LEU A 133 2.27 -2.04 2.85
CA LEU A 133 3.68 -2.24 2.51
C LEU A 133 4.39 -3.18 3.49
N ASP A 134 4.11 -3.06 4.79
CA ASP A 134 4.63 -3.95 5.83
C ASP A 134 4.19 -5.41 5.58
N MET A 135 2.95 -5.63 5.12
CA MET A 135 2.46 -6.97 4.75
C MET A 135 3.20 -7.53 3.54
N GLY A 136 3.53 -6.66 2.58
CA GLY A 136 4.36 -7.02 1.44
C GLY A 136 5.79 -7.39 1.82
N LEU A 137 6.42 -6.63 2.71
CA LEU A 137 7.74 -6.95 3.28
C LEU A 137 7.71 -8.29 4.02
N CYS A 138 6.71 -8.51 4.86
CA CYS A 138 6.57 -9.77 5.57
C CYS A 138 6.47 -10.96 4.58
N GLN A 139 5.72 -10.81 3.49
CA GLN A 139 5.68 -11.83 2.44
C GLN A 139 7.05 -12.04 1.76
N THR A 140 7.82 -10.98 1.50
CA THR A 140 9.20 -11.12 0.96
C THR A 140 10.11 -11.89 1.90
N LEU A 141 10.03 -11.60 3.21
CA LEU A 141 10.83 -12.26 4.23
C LEU A 141 10.44 -13.73 4.42
N ILE A 142 9.13 -14.04 4.41
CA ILE A 142 8.63 -15.42 4.49
C ILE A 142 9.13 -16.25 3.31
N LEU A 143 9.06 -15.72 2.08
CA LEU A 143 9.59 -16.41 0.89
C LEU A 143 11.09 -16.65 0.96
N ARG A 144 11.85 -15.74 1.59
CA ARG A 144 13.30 -15.92 1.81
C ARG A 144 13.62 -16.87 2.97
N SER A 145 12.62 -17.29 3.74
CA SER A 145 12.78 -18.09 4.97
C SER A 145 13.72 -17.46 6.01
N GLU A 146 13.89 -16.14 5.97
CA GLU A 146 14.80 -15.41 6.86
C GLU A 146 14.03 -14.55 7.86
N ASN A 147 14.51 -14.51 9.11
CA ASN A 147 14.03 -13.64 10.18
C ASN A 147 12.52 -13.79 10.52
N LEU A 148 12.08 -15.00 10.85
CA LEU A 148 10.70 -15.28 11.29
C LEU A 148 10.31 -14.52 12.58
N SER A 149 11.29 -14.17 13.41
CA SER A 149 11.11 -13.34 14.61
C SER A 149 10.69 -11.91 14.29
N SER A 150 11.30 -11.26 13.30
CA SER A 150 10.91 -9.90 12.90
C SER A 150 9.52 -9.89 12.27
N VAL A 151 9.20 -10.90 11.45
CA VAL A 151 7.87 -11.06 10.84
C VAL A 151 6.78 -11.14 11.92
N LYS A 152 7.00 -11.91 12.99
CA LYS A 152 6.06 -12.02 14.10
C LYS A 152 5.81 -10.67 14.80
N THR A 153 6.87 -9.90 15.04
CA THR A 153 6.77 -8.56 15.66
C THR A 153 5.98 -7.62 14.78
N THR A 154 6.36 -7.53 13.50
CA THR A 154 5.66 -6.69 12.51
C THR A 154 4.20 -7.10 12.33
N LEU A 155 3.89 -8.39 12.37
CA LEU A 155 2.52 -8.91 12.27
C LEU A 155 1.66 -8.54 13.50
N SER A 156 2.25 -8.54 14.70
CA SER A 156 1.59 -8.10 15.93
C SER A 156 1.29 -6.59 15.90
N GLU A 157 2.26 -5.78 15.48
CA GLU A 157 2.09 -4.34 15.29
C GLU A 157 1.03 -4.03 14.22
N ALA A 158 1.09 -4.72 13.09
CA ALA A 158 0.11 -4.60 12.02
C ALA A 158 -1.29 -4.98 12.48
N LYS A 159 -1.44 -6.00 13.34
CA LYS A 159 -2.73 -6.36 13.92
C LYS A 159 -3.33 -5.23 14.75
N GLN A 160 -2.53 -4.61 15.62
CA GLN A 160 -2.99 -3.47 16.43
C GLN A 160 -3.44 -2.31 15.56
N ILE A 161 -2.67 -2.01 14.49
CA ILE A 161 -3.04 -0.98 13.53
C ILE A 161 -4.34 -1.35 12.81
N LEU A 162 -4.52 -2.60 12.39
CA LEU A 162 -5.74 -3.08 11.72
C LEU A 162 -6.97 -2.97 12.63
N ASP A 163 -6.84 -3.34 13.91
CA ASP A 163 -7.92 -3.24 14.89
C ASP A 163 -8.34 -1.78 15.12
N THR A 164 -7.40 -0.82 15.10
CA THR A 164 -7.74 0.61 15.15
C THR A 164 -8.41 1.12 13.88
N LEU A 165 -8.19 0.44 12.76
CA LEU A 165 -8.73 0.80 11.44
C LEU A 165 -10.00 0.04 11.09
N SER A 166 -10.49 -0.86 11.93
CA SER A 166 -11.66 -1.70 11.66
C SER A 166 -12.96 -0.91 11.39
N GLY A 167 -12.97 0.41 11.64
CA GLY A 167 -14.03 1.32 11.23
C GLY A 167 -13.97 1.85 9.79
N SER A 168 -12.94 1.52 8.99
CA SER A 168 -12.84 1.89 7.58
C SER A 168 -13.28 0.74 6.65
N ASN A 169 -14.05 1.07 5.61
CA ASN A 169 -14.64 0.11 4.66
C ASN A 169 -13.61 -0.55 3.72
N ASP A 170 -12.31 -0.44 3.99
CA ASP A 170 -11.26 -0.88 3.09
C ASP A 170 -10.88 -2.35 3.38
N THR A 171 -11.64 -3.26 2.75
CA THR A 171 -11.47 -4.72 2.84
C THR A 171 -10.09 -5.19 2.34
N SER A 172 -9.43 -4.41 1.46
CA SER A 172 -8.14 -4.78 0.88
C SER A 172 -7.00 -4.87 1.88
N CYS A 173 -7.02 -4.06 2.94
CA CYS A 173 -5.98 -4.11 3.99
C CYS A 173 -6.13 -5.37 4.84
N HIS A 174 -7.37 -5.72 5.18
CA HIS A 174 -7.71 -6.96 5.89
C HIS A 174 -7.31 -8.19 5.07
N SER A 175 -7.68 -8.23 3.78
CA SER A 175 -7.30 -9.31 2.86
C SER A 175 -5.77 -9.50 2.80
N SER A 176 -5.00 -8.44 2.60
CA SER A 176 -3.53 -8.52 2.56
C SER A 176 -2.93 -9.02 3.88
N TYR A 177 -3.42 -8.51 5.03
CA TYR A 177 -2.98 -8.95 6.35
C TYR A 177 -3.23 -10.43 6.58
N TYR A 178 -4.46 -10.91 6.34
CA TYR A 178 -4.80 -12.31 6.56
C TYR A 178 -4.09 -13.24 5.56
N LYS A 179 -3.77 -12.78 4.34
CA LYS A 179 -2.94 -13.52 3.39
C LYS A 179 -1.54 -13.76 3.94
N THR A 180 -0.84 -12.69 4.34
CA THR A 180 0.51 -12.78 4.88
C THR A 180 0.53 -13.57 6.20
N ALA A 181 -0.47 -13.37 7.07
CA ALA A 181 -0.58 -14.13 8.31
C ALA A 181 -0.83 -15.62 8.06
N ASN A 182 -1.62 -15.97 7.05
CA ASN A 182 -1.84 -17.35 6.63
C ASN A 182 -0.52 -17.99 6.17
N GLU A 183 0.23 -17.31 5.29
CA GLU A 183 1.54 -17.76 4.82
C GLU A 183 2.56 -17.93 5.95
N TYR A 184 2.57 -17.02 6.93
CA TYR A 184 3.44 -17.13 8.11
C TYR A 184 3.10 -18.37 8.96
N HIS A 185 1.83 -18.58 9.30
CA HIS A 185 1.42 -19.72 10.12
C HIS A 185 1.51 -21.06 9.37
N LYS A 186 1.54 -21.04 8.03
CA LYS A 186 1.84 -22.21 7.21
C LYS A 186 3.26 -22.73 7.45
N VAL A 187 4.22 -21.84 7.75
CA VAL A 187 5.62 -22.19 8.00
C VAL A 187 5.88 -22.51 9.47
N GLU A 188 5.33 -21.74 10.40
CA GLU A 188 5.65 -21.83 11.85
C GLU A 188 4.68 -22.69 12.68
N GLY A 189 3.40 -22.82 12.28
CA GLY A 189 2.32 -23.37 13.13
C GLY A 189 1.90 -22.42 14.27
N PRO A 190 0.74 -22.57 14.94
CA PRO A 190 -0.18 -23.71 15.03
C PRO A 190 -1.21 -23.80 13.89
N PRO A 191 -1.71 -25.01 13.55
CA PRO A 191 -2.66 -25.19 12.46
C PRO A 191 -4.02 -24.51 12.71
N GLU A 192 -4.44 -24.35 13.96
CA GLU A 192 -5.70 -23.69 14.30
C GLU A 192 -5.74 -22.23 13.83
N LEU A 193 -4.64 -21.49 14.07
CA LEU A 193 -4.51 -20.10 13.64
C LEU A 193 -4.40 -19.99 12.13
N PHE A 194 -3.75 -20.95 11.47
CA PHE A 194 -3.72 -21.05 10.02
C PHE A 194 -5.14 -21.13 9.43
N TYR A 195 -5.97 -22.09 9.88
CA TYR A 195 -7.34 -22.22 9.36
C TYR A 195 -8.20 -20.99 9.65
N LYS A 196 -8.08 -20.41 10.86
CA LYS A 196 -8.80 -19.19 11.20
C LYS A 196 -8.43 -18.03 10.27
N ASN A 197 -7.14 -17.81 10.04
CA ASN A 197 -6.66 -16.74 9.17
C ASN A 197 -7.06 -16.99 7.71
N ALA A 198 -7.04 -18.24 7.25
CA ALA A 198 -7.52 -18.60 5.92
C ALA A 198 -9.02 -18.29 5.73
N LEU A 199 -9.86 -18.61 6.73
CA LEU A 199 -11.29 -18.26 6.70
C LEU A 199 -11.51 -16.75 6.68
N MET A 200 -10.77 -16.00 7.49
CA MET A 200 -10.85 -14.54 7.46
C MET A 200 -10.34 -13.97 6.13
N TYR A 201 -9.30 -14.54 5.54
CA TYR A 201 -8.81 -14.12 4.23
C TYR A 201 -9.90 -14.25 3.16
N LEU A 202 -10.62 -15.38 3.14
CA LEU A 202 -11.73 -15.61 2.22
C LEU A 202 -12.90 -14.65 2.47
N SER A 203 -13.21 -14.33 3.73
CA SER A 203 -14.32 -13.42 4.04
C SER A 203 -14.05 -11.97 3.60
N TYR A 204 -12.78 -11.57 3.56
CA TYR A 204 -12.35 -10.22 3.15
C TYR A 204 -11.90 -10.11 1.70
N THR A 205 -11.90 -11.21 0.93
CA THR A 205 -11.47 -11.18 -0.46
C THR A 205 -12.67 -11.27 -1.38
N ASP A 206 -12.90 -10.21 -2.17
CA ASP A 206 -13.94 -10.23 -3.20
C ASP A 206 -13.57 -11.23 -4.30
N GLU A 207 -14.53 -12.04 -4.76
CA GLU A 207 -14.29 -13.06 -5.81
C GLU A 207 -13.61 -12.49 -7.06
N LYS A 208 -13.77 -11.19 -7.35
CA LYS A 208 -13.20 -10.50 -8.53
C LYS A 208 -11.70 -10.19 -8.42
N THR A 209 -11.08 -10.31 -7.24
CA THR A 209 -9.66 -9.98 -7.02
C THR A 209 -8.75 -11.20 -6.96
N MET A 210 -9.29 -12.41 -6.77
CA MET A 210 -8.52 -13.66 -6.78
C MET A 210 -8.08 -14.05 -8.21
N GLY A 211 -6.86 -14.57 -8.33
CA GLY A 211 -6.39 -15.17 -9.59
C GLY A 211 -7.17 -16.43 -9.94
N GLU A 212 -7.15 -16.87 -11.20
CA GLU A 212 -7.88 -18.08 -11.63
C GLU A 212 -7.41 -19.35 -10.90
N GLU A 213 -6.18 -19.39 -10.39
CA GLU A 213 -5.65 -20.50 -9.56
C GLU A 213 -6.09 -20.45 -8.09
N GLU A 214 -6.55 -19.30 -7.60
CA GLU A 214 -7.00 -19.09 -6.20
C GLU A 214 -8.54 -19.06 -6.07
N ARG A 215 -9.29 -19.27 -7.18
CA ARG A 215 -10.75 -19.39 -7.23
C ARG A 215 -11.20 -20.85 -7.24
#